data_AF-A0A1F9PYD9-F1
#
_entry.id   AF-A0A1F9PYD9-F1
#
_cell.length_a   1.000
_cell.length_b   1.000
_cell.length_c   1.000
_cell.angle_alpha   90.00
_cell.angle_beta   90.00
_cell.angle_gamma   90.00
#
_symmetry.space_group_name_H-M   'P 1'
#
loop_
_entity.id
_entity.type
_entity.pdbx_description
1 polymer ?
#
loop_
_entity_poly.entity_id
_entity_poly.type
_entity_poly.pdbx_seq_one_letter_code
_entity_poly.pdbx_strand_id
1 'polypeptide(L)' 'MAEYTQKDLPVTMHPDDLLRLDDGTTIRFDTNGEAKDIMLNDDFNAACELFPGNEFIVAAGGKEFRLSSDFGEFIIVEAV' A
#
# COMPACT_ATOMS: atom_id res chain seq x y z
N MET A 1 -14.61 -2.84 -0.86
CA MET A 1 -13.78 -3.02 0.33
C MET A 1 -13.47 -4.50 0.50
N ALA A 2 -12.33 -4.89 -0.06
CA ALA A 2 -11.69 -6.16 0.23
C ALA A 2 -10.68 -5.96 1.38
N GLU A 3 -10.53 -6.99 2.20
CA GLU A 3 -9.46 -7.08 3.18
C GLU A 3 -8.51 -8.20 2.77
N TYR A 4 -7.25 -7.86 2.57
CA TYR A 4 -6.18 -8.76 2.19
C TYR A 4 -5.25 -9.01 3.37
N THR A 5 -4.55 -10.12 3.32
CA THR A 5 -3.50 -10.50 4.25
C THR A 5 -2.17 -10.61 3.52
N GLN A 6 -1.06 -10.66 4.27
CA GLN A 6 0.27 -10.86 3.68
C GLN A 6 0.37 -12.13 2.79
N LYS A 7 -0.50 -13.12 2.99
CA LYS A 7 -0.52 -14.36 2.18
C LYS A 7 -1.10 -14.16 0.78
N ASP A 8 -1.81 -13.06 0.56
CA ASP A 8 -2.45 -12.72 -0.70
C ASP A 8 -1.50 -11.97 -1.65
N LEU A 9 -0.28 -11.67 -1.21
CA LEU A 9 0.73 -10.98 -2.03
C LEU A 9 1.20 -11.88 -3.21
N PRO A 10 1.39 -11.32 -4.41
CA PRO A 10 1.19 -9.91 -4.77
C PRO A 10 -0.29 -9.56 -4.94
N VAL A 11 -0.68 -8.37 -4.50
CA VAL A 11 -2.07 -7.91 -4.56
C VAL A 11 -2.20 -6.53 -5.20
N THR A 12 -3.22 -6.37 -6.03
CA THR A 12 -3.68 -5.06 -6.51
C THR A 12 -4.76 -4.55 -5.56
N MET A 13 -4.50 -3.44 -4.90
CA MET A 13 -5.45 -2.80 -3.99
C MET A 13 -6.15 -1.64 -4.69
N HIS A 14 -7.46 -1.55 -4.53
CA HIS A 14 -8.29 -0.44 -4.99
C HIS A 14 -8.60 0.52 -3.83
N PRO A 15 -9.21 1.69 -4.11
CA PRO A 15 -9.66 2.58 -3.04
C PRO A 15 -10.56 1.84 -2.04
N ASP A 16 -10.44 2.21 -0.77
CA ASP A 16 -11.07 1.58 0.39
C ASP A 16 -10.60 0.15 0.73
N ASP A 17 -9.71 -0.48 -0.05
CA ASP A 17 -9.15 -1.78 0.33
C ASP A 17 -8.09 -1.65 1.43
N LEU A 18 -7.93 -2.73 2.21
CA LEU A 18 -6.98 -2.79 3.33
C LEU A 18 -6.12 -4.05 3.20
N LEU A 19 -4.80 -3.92 3.34
CA LEU A 19 -3.87 -5.04 3.48
C LEU A 19 -3.34 -5.06 4.91
N ARG A 20 -3.45 -6.21 5.60
CA ARG A 20 -2.85 -6.44 6.92
C ARG A 20 -1.67 -7.39 6.82
N LEU A 21 -0.50 -6.93 7.22
CA LEU A 21 0.74 -7.72 7.27
C LEU A 21 0.78 -8.61 8.52
N ASP A 22 1.67 -9.61 8.53
CA ASP A 22 1.74 -10.60 9.62
C ASP A 22 2.12 -9.99 10.98
N ASP A 23 2.81 -8.85 10.98
CA ASP A 23 3.21 -8.11 12.19
C ASP A 23 2.11 -7.17 12.71
N GLY A 24 0.96 -7.10 12.01
CA GLY A 24 -0.17 -6.25 12.32
C GLY A 24 -0.18 -4.91 11.59
N THR A 25 0.91 -4.54 10.90
CA THR A 25 0.97 -3.32 10.08
C THR A 25 -0.14 -3.34 9.04
N THR A 26 -0.89 -2.25 8.90
CA THR A 26 -1.87 -2.11 7.83
C THR A 26 -1.41 -1.14 6.75
N ILE A 27 -1.76 -1.44 5.51
CA ILE A 27 -1.52 -0.61 4.34
C ILE A 27 -2.88 -0.31 3.71
N ARG A 28 -3.15 0.96 3.43
CA ARG A 28 -4.24 1.44 2.56
C ARG A 28 -3.72 2.65 1.78
N PHE A 29 -4.50 3.16 0.85
CA PHE A 29 -4.18 4.43 0.21
C PHE A 29 -5.41 5.29 0.01
N ASP A 30 -5.20 6.60 -0.02
CA ASP A 30 -6.18 7.58 -0.46
C ASP A 30 -5.67 8.22 -1.78
N THR A 31 -6.58 8.59 -2.67
CA THR A 31 -6.21 9.26 -3.93
C THR A 31 -6.12 10.76 -3.73
N ASN A 32 -4.99 11.36 -4.11
CA ASN A 32 -4.74 12.80 -4.04
C ASN A 32 -4.25 13.32 -5.40
N GLY A 33 -5.20 13.73 -6.24
CA GLY A 33 -4.91 14.02 -7.65
C GLY A 33 -4.40 12.77 -8.36
N GLU A 34 -3.20 12.86 -8.95
CA GLU A 34 -2.54 11.72 -9.61
C GLU A 34 -1.78 10.83 -8.63
N ALA A 35 -1.42 11.35 -7.45
CA ALA A 35 -0.67 10.61 -6.46
C ALA A 35 -1.58 9.72 -5.59
N LYS A 36 -0.95 8.73 -4.95
CA LYS A 36 -1.57 7.82 -3.99
C LYS A 36 -0.92 8.07 -2.63
N ASP A 37 -1.68 8.62 -1.70
CA ASP A 37 -1.26 8.84 -0.34
C ASP A 37 -1.26 7.49 0.39
N ILE A 38 -0.08 6.90 0.55
CA ILE A 38 0.10 5.62 1.23
C ILE A 38 -0.04 5.84 2.72
N MET A 39 -1.06 5.20 3.30
CA MET A 39 -1.38 5.28 4.72
C MET A 39 -0.95 3.98 5.39
N LEU A 40 -0.11 4.10 6.40
CA LEU A 40 0.30 2.97 7.24
C LEU A 40 -0.43 3.05 8.57
N ASN A 41 -0.97 1.92 9.02
CA ASN A 41 -1.74 1.86 10.27
C ASN A 41 -2.93 2.85 10.26
N ASP A 42 -3.32 3.32 11.44
CA ASP A 42 -4.33 4.36 11.62
C ASP A 42 -3.71 5.77 11.69
N ASP A 43 -2.58 6.00 11.00
CA ASP A 43 -1.93 7.31 11.01
C ASP A 43 -2.77 8.36 10.24
N PHE A 44 -2.70 9.59 10.74
CA PHE A 44 -3.38 10.75 10.13
C PHE A 44 -2.63 11.35 8.94
N ASN A 45 -1.33 11.05 8.80
CA ASN A 45 -0.50 11.57 7.72
C ASN A 45 -0.10 10.42 6.79
N ALA A 46 -0.02 10.70 5.50
CA ALA A 46 0.55 9.78 4.53
C ALA A 46 2.02 9.50 4.88
N ALA A 47 2.39 8.22 4.87
CA ALA A 47 3.79 7.80 4.99
C ALA A 47 4.56 8.16 3.72
N CYS A 48 3.89 8.17 2.57
CA CYS A 48 4.44 8.53 1.27
C CYS A 48 3.34 9.01 0.33
N GLU A 49 3.60 10.07 -0.44
CA GLU A 49 2.82 10.45 -1.61
C GLU A 49 3.42 9.74 -2.84
N LEU A 50 2.80 8.64 -3.27
CA LEU A 50 3.30 7.76 -4.33
C LEU A 50 2.76 8.19 -5.70
N PHE A 51 3.64 8.71 -6.55
CA PHE A 51 3.31 9.07 -7.93
C PHE A 51 3.38 7.86 -8.88
N PRO A 52 2.61 7.86 -9.99
CA PRO A 52 2.69 6.85 -11.03
C PRO A 52 4.14 6.64 -11.53
N GLY A 53 4.55 5.38 -11.65
CA GLY A 53 5.90 4.99 -12.09
C GLY A 53 6.98 5.06 -11.00
N ASN A 54 6.65 5.46 -9.78
CA ASN A 54 7.54 5.39 -8.63
C ASN A 54 7.27 4.15 -7.77
N GLU A 55 8.20 3.87 -6.87
CA GLU A 55 8.11 2.79 -5.89
C GLU A 55 8.33 3.34 -4.47
N PHE A 56 7.66 2.72 -3.51
CA PHE A 56 7.86 2.96 -2.08
C PHE A 56 8.07 1.63 -1.36
N ILE A 57 9.10 1.55 -0.51
CA ILE A 57 9.42 0.35 0.28
C ILE A 57 8.92 0.54 1.71
N VAL A 58 8.10 -0.39 2.17
CA VAL A 58 7.67 -0.49 3.57
C VAL A 58 8.44 -1.61 4.25
N ALA A 59 9.16 -1.29 5.33
CA ALA A 59 9.80 -2.27 6.18
C ALA A 59 8.89 -2.62 7.36
N ALA A 60 8.42 -3.86 7.43
CA ALA A 60 7.48 -4.35 8.45
C ALA A 60 7.80 -5.81 8.81
N GLY A 61 7.77 -6.14 10.10
CA GLY A 61 8.02 -7.51 10.58
C GLY A 61 9.39 -8.08 10.21
N GLY A 62 10.40 -7.22 9.97
CA GLY A 62 11.73 -7.63 9.50
C GLY A 62 11.77 -8.05 8.01
N LYS A 63 10.73 -7.72 7.24
CA LYS A 63 10.64 -7.93 5.78
C LYS A 63 10.45 -6.59 5.07
N GLU A 64 10.66 -6.59 3.77
CA GLU A 64 10.43 -5.44 2.89
C GLU A 64 9.28 -5.73 1.92
N PHE A 65 8.44 -4.73 1.70
CA PHE A 65 7.31 -4.77 0.78
C PHE A 65 7.41 -3.60 -0.17
N ARG A 66 7.34 -3.88 -1.47
CA ARG A 66 7.33 -2.86 -2.52
C ARG A 66 5.90 -2.49 -2.85
N LEU A 67 5.63 -1.18 -2.82
CA LEU A 67 4.40 -0.58 -3.29
C LEU A 67 4.72 0.18 -4.58
N SER A 68 3.93 -0.05 -5.61
CA SER A 68 4.02 0.68 -6.88
C SER A 68 2.62 1.10 -7.35
N SER A 69 2.57 2.12 -8.19
CA SER A 69 1.33 2.58 -8.82
C SER A 69 1.59 3.03 -10.25
N ASP A 70 0.54 3.03 -11.05
CA ASP A 70 0.50 3.56 -12.41
C ASP A 70 -0.65 4.59 -12.49
N PHE A 71 -1.02 5.07 -13.69
CA PHE A 71 -2.11 6.03 -13.88
C PHE A 71 -3.52 5.53 -13.49
N GLY A 72 -3.64 4.30 -12.96
CA GLY A 72 -4.89 3.74 -12.49
C GLY A 72 -5.23 4.13 -11.05
N GLU A 73 -6.48 3.90 -10.65
CA GLU A 73 -6.92 3.98 -9.25
C GLU A 73 -6.61 2.65 -8.52
N PHE A 74 -5.33 2.34 -8.42
CA PHE A 74 -4.84 1.19 -7.65
C PHE A 74 -3.38 1.36 -7.23
N ILE A 75 -2.97 0.57 -6.25
CA ILE A 75 -1.57 0.28 -5.96
C ILE A 75 -1.34 -1.23 -6.07
N ILE A 76 -0.11 -1.64 -6.36
CA ILE A 76 0.33 -3.03 -6.31
C ILE A 76 1.26 -3.17 -5.11
N VAL A 77 1.04 -4.19 -4.30
CA VAL A 77 1.89 -4.52 -3.15
C VAL A 77 2.50 -5.90 -3.35
N GLU A 78 3.82 -5.99 -3.22
CA GLU A 78 4.59 -7.21 -3.44
C GLU A 78 5.64 -7.41 -2.33
N ALA A 79 5.94 -8.66 -1.96
CA ALA A 79 7.07 -8.96 -1.09
C ALA A 79 8.39 -8.88 -1.89
N VAL A 80 9.44 -8.33 -1.28
CA VAL A 80 10.80 -8.24 -1.86
C VAL A 80 11.60 -9.50 -1.59
#